data_AF-A0A7J4UY82-F1
#
_entry.id   AF-A0A7J4UY82-F1
#
_cell.length_a   1.000
_cell.length_b   1.000
_cell.length_c   1.000
_cell.angle_alpha   90.00
_cell.angle_beta   90.00
_cell.angle_gamma   90.00
#
_symmetry.space_group_name_H-M   'P 1'
#
loop_
_entity.id
_entity.type
_entity.pdbx_description
1 polymer ?
#
loop_
_entity_poly.entity_id
_entity_poly.type
_entity_poly.pdbx_seq_one_letter_code
_entity_poly.pdbx_strand_id
1 'polypeptide(L)'
;MIGKEYFVQRKTSIVMAVLLLIAGSILYFAVGASNNVEAMNALEIATVDATVLNMLKDVQLKAAYTDKGSIDMFALAKNNAMAKLTASQGNPIPEVGGMVIGNVEGSMMQKEDEFKNVGDTITDYGIDFRIDGVLAKTGTFADDFHFLNNEEYNKLKGDSGILLIKFKDANTPKLFYIYNRDEPSPAKIELIDGNINLFYKQVIGKKRYYPMIIGAKEAKMMQEEKLFTNPGDIITDFFSKDVLIVGIAKETDTGFDMMHIVEKDFFDEPIKGVLV
;
A
#
# COMPACT_ATOMS: atom_id res chain seq x y z
N MET A 1 -24.55 -20.03 -19.26
CA MET A 1 -25.81 -19.58 -18.63
C MET A 1 -26.05 -20.46 -17.41
N ILE A 2 -26.59 -19.88 -16.33
CA ILE A 2 -26.57 -20.34 -14.91
C ILE A 2 -25.31 -19.80 -14.20
N GLY A 3 -25.36 -18.99 -13.14
CA GLY A 3 -26.51 -18.43 -12.42
C GLY A 3 -26.11 -17.11 -11.75
N LYS A 4 -26.94 -16.09 -12.01
CA LYS A 4 -27.05 -14.89 -11.19
C LYS A 4 -27.70 -15.27 -9.86
N GLU A 5 -27.21 -14.64 -8.80
CA GLU A 5 -27.89 -14.25 -7.55
C GLU A 5 -27.02 -14.59 -6.35
N TYR A 6 -26.32 -13.59 -5.82
CA TYR A 6 -26.28 -13.36 -4.38
C TYR A 6 -26.38 -11.85 -4.13
N PHE A 7 -27.17 -11.53 -3.10
CA PHE A 7 -27.84 -10.27 -2.83
C PHE A 7 -26.92 -9.11 -2.42
N VAL A 8 -27.39 -7.91 -2.77
CA VAL A 8 -26.87 -6.57 -2.44
C VAL A 8 -27.35 -6.11 -1.05
N GLN A 9 -26.47 -5.53 -0.21
CA GLN A 9 -26.81 -4.34 0.61
C GLN A 9 -25.58 -3.58 1.18
N ARG A 10 -25.20 -2.49 0.48
CA ARG A 10 -24.73 -1.13 0.90
C ARG A 10 -23.93 -0.95 2.21
N LYS A 11 -22.86 -0.14 2.24
CA LYS A 11 -22.85 1.36 2.14
C LYS A 11 -21.47 1.88 1.72
N THR A 12 -21.30 2.52 0.56
CA THR A 12 -20.88 3.94 0.43
C THR A 12 -19.67 4.37 1.26
N SER A 13 -18.47 4.20 0.69
CA SER A 13 -17.26 4.93 1.08
C SER A 13 -17.44 6.41 0.67
N ILE A 14 -17.67 7.28 1.65
CA ILE A 14 -17.69 8.74 1.50
C ILE A 14 -16.78 9.35 2.58
N VAL A 15 -15.57 9.70 2.14
CA VAL A 15 -14.75 10.88 2.47
C VAL A 15 -14.15 11.02 3.89
N MET A 16 -12.82 11.22 3.84
CA MET A 16 -11.88 11.91 4.73
C MET A 16 -11.50 11.26 6.07
N ALA A 17 -10.24 10.84 6.10
CA ALA A 17 -9.27 11.28 7.10
C ALA A 17 -7.94 11.65 6.41
N VAL A 18 -7.59 12.94 6.43
CA VAL A 18 -6.23 13.40 6.11
C VAL A 18 -5.33 12.92 7.25
N LEU A 19 -4.69 11.77 7.06
CA LEU A 19 -3.64 11.28 7.95
C LEU A 19 -2.30 11.35 7.22
N LEU A 20 -1.49 12.28 7.72
CA LEU A 20 -0.10 12.51 7.35
C LEU A 20 0.73 11.23 7.55
N LEU A 21 0.85 10.43 6.48
CA LEU A 21 1.85 9.38 6.30
C LEU A 21 3.18 10.02 5.92
N ILE A 22 3.81 10.68 6.89
CA ILE A 22 5.02 11.50 6.67
C ILE A 22 6.29 10.63 6.58
N ALA A 23 6.38 9.52 7.33
CA ALA A 23 7.70 8.99 7.64
C ALA A 23 8.31 8.08 6.56
N GLY A 24 7.51 7.48 5.67
CA GLY A 24 7.99 6.52 4.66
C GLY A 24 8.45 7.13 3.34
N SER A 25 8.06 8.36 3.01
CA SER A 25 8.24 8.92 1.66
C SER A 25 9.43 9.88 1.50
N ILE A 26 9.83 10.55 2.59
CA ILE A 26 10.64 11.79 2.59
C ILE A 26 12.13 11.57 2.27
N LEU A 27 12.68 10.40 2.61
CA LEU A 27 14.12 10.29 2.83
C LEU A 27 14.97 10.13 1.57
N TYR A 28 14.38 9.82 0.41
CA TYR A 28 15.20 9.50 -0.77
C TYR A 28 15.68 10.74 -1.55
N PHE A 29 14.92 11.82 -1.61
CA PHE A 29 15.16 12.81 -2.65
C PHE A 29 15.77 14.14 -2.20
N ALA A 30 15.74 14.45 -0.90
CA ALA A 30 16.47 15.60 -0.37
C ALA A 30 17.99 15.50 -0.64
N VAL A 31 18.52 14.27 -0.72
CA VAL A 31 19.95 13.99 -0.88
C VAL A 31 20.39 13.95 -2.35
N GLY A 32 19.48 13.66 -3.29
CA GLY A 32 19.80 13.52 -4.72
C GLY A 32 19.72 14.81 -5.53
N ALA A 33 18.97 15.82 -5.07
CA ALA A 33 18.68 17.04 -5.83
C ALA A 33 19.34 18.32 -5.29
N SER A 34 20.02 18.28 -4.14
CA SER A 34 20.60 19.50 -3.56
C SER A 34 21.98 19.26 -2.93
N ASN A 35 22.97 20.07 -3.34
CA ASN A 35 24.28 20.15 -2.70
C ASN A 35 24.26 20.99 -1.41
N ASN A 36 23.08 21.21 -0.80
CA ASN A 36 22.90 22.12 0.32
C ASN A 36 22.57 21.36 1.59
N VAL A 37 23.61 21.13 2.40
CA VAL A 37 23.60 20.46 3.71
C VAL A 37 22.73 21.21 4.75
N GLU A 38 22.34 22.46 4.48
CA GLU A 38 21.66 23.33 5.45
C GLU A 38 20.13 23.12 5.54
N ALA A 39 19.50 22.48 4.55
CA ALA A 39 18.05 22.20 4.59
C ALA A 39 17.66 20.99 5.47
N MET A 40 18.64 20.25 6.00
CA MET A 40 18.41 19.04 6.78
C MET A 40 18.08 19.29 8.27
N ASN A 41 18.24 20.52 8.78
CA ASN A 41 18.18 20.79 10.22
C ASN A 41 16.84 21.34 10.75
N ALA A 42 15.80 21.45 9.91
CA ALA A 42 14.53 22.07 10.32
C ALA A 42 13.28 21.17 10.22
N LEU A 43 13.41 19.91 9.79
CA LEU A 43 12.35 18.91 9.97
C LEU A 43 12.72 18.03 11.17
N GLU A 44 11.91 18.06 12.23
CA GLU A 44 11.76 16.90 13.10
C GLU A 44 11.20 15.77 12.22
N ILE A 45 12.10 15.01 11.57
CA ILE A 45 11.74 13.80 10.84
C ILE A 45 11.32 12.82 11.93
N ALA A 46 10.01 12.55 12.02
CA ALA A 46 9.50 11.45 12.83
C ALA A 46 10.16 10.16 12.31
N THR A 47 11.16 9.67 13.03
CA THR A 47 11.83 8.42 12.68
C THR A 47 10.82 7.29 12.87
N VAL A 48 10.58 6.51 11.82
CA VAL A 48 9.76 5.30 11.93
C VAL A 48 10.38 4.39 12.99
N ASP A 49 9.54 3.84 13.86
CA ASP A 49 9.98 2.88 14.87
C ASP A 49 10.70 1.68 14.19
N ALA A 50 11.88 1.34 14.70
CA ALA A 50 12.71 0.28 14.13
C ALA A 50 12.01 -1.09 14.11
N THR A 51 11.10 -1.33 15.05
CA THR A 51 10.26 -2.54 15.10
C THR A 51 9.32 -2.60 13.90
N VAL A 52 8.67 -1.48 13.58
CA VAL A 52 7.77 -1.36 12.42
C VAL A 52 8.57 -1.55 11.14
N LEU A 53 9.73 -0.90 11.01
CA LEU A 53 10.60 -1.07 9.83
C LEU A 53 11.02 -2.53 9.64
N ASN A 54 11.41 -3.21 10.71
CA ASN A 54 11.81 -4.62 10.64
C ASN A 54 10.64 -5.53 10.27
N MET A 55 9.43 -5.25 10.75
CA MET A 55 8.24 -5.97 10.32
C MET A 55 7.99 -5.78 8.82
N LEU A 56 8.06 -4.54 8.32
CA LEU A 56 7.81 -4.21 6.91
C LEU A 56 8.84 -4.82 5.94
N LYS A 57 10.06 -5.14 6.38
CA LYS A 57 11.09 -5.77 5.54
C LYS A 57 10.74 -7.19 5.10
N ASP A 58 10.08 -7.94 5.96
CA ASP A 58 9.80 -9.36 5.72
C ASP A 58 8.30 -9.69 5.68
N VAL A 59 7.44 -8.66 5.60
CA VAL A 59 5.99 -8.85 5.55
C VAL A 59 5.60 -9.42 4.18
N GLN A 60 4.74 -10.43 4.20
CA GLN A 60 4.13 -10.96 2.99
C GLN A 60 2.77 -10.31 2.81
N LEU A 61 2.54 -9.72 1.65
CA LEU A 61 1.33 -8.99 1.33
C LEU A 61 0.49 -9.75 0.29
N LYS A 62 -0.82 -9.68 0.48
CA LYS A 62 -1.84 -10.17 -0.45
C LYS A 62 -2.83 -9.04 -0.69
N ALA A 63 -3.20 -8.83 -1.94
CA ALA A 63 -4.25 -7.88 -2.31
C ALA A 63 -5.56 -8.63 -2.50
N ALA A 64 -6.60 -8.21 -1.80
CA ALA A 64 -7.96 -8.65 -2.07
C ALA A 64 -8.74 -7.49 -2.72
N TYR A 65 -9.79 -7.83 -3.45
CA TYR A 65 -10.50 -6.86 -4.30
C TYR A 65 -11.98 -6.83 -3.99
N THR A 66 -12.49 -5.64 -3.72
CA THR A 66 -13.94 -5.44 -3.61
C THR A 66 -14.60 -5.57 -4.98
N ASP A 67 -15.93 -5.73 -5.00
CA ASP A 67 -16.72 -5.75 -6.25
C ASP A 67 -16.54 -4.50 -7.12
N LYS A 68 -16.10 -3.39 -6.52
CA LYS A 68 -15.84 -2.14 -7.24
C LYS A 68 -14.43 -2.07 -7.81
N GLY A 69 -13.53 -2.99 -7.43
CA GLY A 69 -12.13 -3.01 -7.82
C GLY A 69 -11.23 -2.12 -6.96
N SER A 70 -11.65 -1.78 -5.72
CA SER A 70 -10.72 -1.24 -4.71
C SER A 70 -9.90 -2.36 -4.10
N ILE A 71 -8.75 -2.02 -3.54
CA ILE A 71 -7.79 -2.97 -2.99
C ILE A 71 -7.79 -2.88 -1.47
N ASP A 72 -7.96 -4.02 -0.82
CA ASP A 72 -7.68 -4.18 0.60
C ASP A 72 -6.37 -4.94 0.77
N MET A 73 -5.54 -4.46 1.70
CA MET A 73 -4.18 -4.97 1.90
C MET A 73 -4.12 -5.90 3.09
N PHE A 74 -3.82 -7.17 2.82
CA PHE A 74 -3.67 -8.19 3.86
C PHE A 74 -2.20 -8.55 4.05
N ALA A 75 -1.78 -8.61 5.31
CA ALA A 75 -0.42 -8.91 5.71
C ALA A 75 -0.37 -10.22 6.51
N LEU A 76 0.57 -11.09 6.18
CA LEU A 76 0.87 -12.25 7.01
C LEU A 76 1.53 -11.78 8.31
N ALA A 77 0.81 -11.93 9.42
CA ALA A 77 1.28 -11.64 10.75
C ALA A 77 2.37 -12.62 11.17
N LYS A 78 3.56 -12.10 11.46
CA LYS A 78 4.60 -12.85 12.17
C LYS A 78 4.48 -12.53 13.65
N ASN A 79 4.01 -13.49 14.45
CA ASN A 79 3.69 -13.26 15.87
C ASN A 79 4.84 -12.60 16.66
N ASN A 80 6.10 -12.95 16.38
CA ASN A 80 7.26 -12.34 17.01
C ASN A 80 7.50 -10.87 16.64
N ALA A 81 7.08 -10.44 15.44
CA ALA A 81 7.11 -9.05 15.02
C ALA A 81 5.90 -8.29 15.58
N MET A 82 4.70 -8.86 15.45
CA MET A 82 3.45 -8.29 15.94
C MET A 82 3.46 -8.09 17.46
N ALA A 83 4.01 -9.04 18.23
CA ALA A 83 4.11 -8.96 19.70
C ALA A 83 4.89 -7.74 20.21
N LYS A 84 5.68 -7.10 19.35
CA LYS A 84 6.46 -5.90 19.70
C LYS A 84 5.75 -4.60 19.32
N LEU A 85 4.63 -4.69 18.60
CA LEU A 85 3.80 -3.54 18.26
C LEU A 85 2.82 -3.24 19.40
N THR A 86 2.42 -1.98 19.49
CA THR A 86 1.41 -1.55 20.46
C THR A 86 0.03 -1.61 19.82
N ALA A 87 -0.93 -2.23 20.50
CA ALA A 87 -2.34 -2.12 20.14
C ALA A 87 -2.97 -0.92 20.83
N SER A 88 -3.80 -0.16 20.11
CA SER A 88 -4.67 0.85 20.70
C SER A 88 -5.90 0.19 21.36
N GLN A 89 -6.31 -0.96 20.85
CA GLN A 89 -7.41 -1.77 21.36
C GLN A 89 -7.06 -3.26 21.20
N GLY A 90 -7.36 -4.10 22.20
CA GLY A 90 -7.20 -5.55 22.08
C GLY A 90 -5.75 -6.06 22.08
N ASN A 91 -5.52 -7.16 21.36
CA ASN A 91 -4.24 -7.85 21.24
C ASN A 91 -3.59 -7.51 19.89
N PRO A 92 -2.29 -7.17 19.82
CA PRO A 92 -1.61 -6.94 18.53
C PRO A 92 -1.34 -8.23 17.74
N ILE A 93 -1.62 -9.41 18.28
CA ILE A 93 -1.37 -10.70 17.61
C ILE A 93 -2.72 -11.33 17.20
N PRO A 94 -2.95 -11.62 15.90
CA PRO A 94 -4.14 -12.33 15.48
C PRO A 94 -4.09 -13.81 15.90
N GLU A 95 -5.11 -14.26 16.61
CA GLU A 95 -5.38 -15.67 16.91
C GLU A 95 -6.04 -16.37 15.72
N VAL A 96 -6.24 -17.68 15.81
CA VAL A 96 -6.96 -18.46 14.79
C VAL A 96 -8.40 -17.96 14.66
N GLY A 97 -8.83 -17.69 13.42
CA GLY A 97 -10.11 -17.06 13.11
C GLY A 97 -10.19 -15.57 13.44
N GLY A 98 -9.07 -14.96 13.82
CA GLY A 98 -8.98 -13.57 14.21
C GLY A 98 -8.12 -12.73 13.28
N MET A 99 -8.29 -11.42 13.38
CA MET A 99 -7.58 -10.42 12.60
C MET A 99 -7.19 -9.23 13.48
N VAL A 100 -6.02 -8.66 13.20
CA VAL A 100 -5.59 -7.39 13.78
C VAL A 100 -5.56 -6.35 12.68
N ILE A 101 -6.13 -5.17 12.94
CA ILE A 101 -6.28 -4.12 11.93
C ILE A 101 -5.30 -2.99 12.23
N GLY A 102 -4.71 -2.40 11.18
CA GLY A 102 -3.95 -1.16 11.26
C GLY A 102 -4.80 0.00 11.79
N ASN A 103 -4.14 1.06 12.27
CA ASN A 103 -4.84 2.15 12.95
C ASN A 103 -5.80 2.95 12.04
N VAL A 104 -5.35 3.28 10.82
CA VAL A 104 -6.12 4.07 9.84
C VAL A 104 -7.32 3.25 9.39
N GLU A 105 -7.07 2.00 8.99
CA GLU A 105 -8.10 1.07 8.53
C GLU A 105 -9.13 0.78 9.62
N GLY A 106 -8.68 0.45 10.83
CA GLY A 106 -9.59 0.18 11.94
C GLY A 106 -10.47 1.37 12.28
N SER A 107 -9.93 2.59 12.19
CA SER A 107 -10.72 3.82 12.39
C SER A 107 -11.75 4.04 11.27
N MET A 108 -11.40 3.69 10.03
CA MET A 108 -12.32 3.77 8.88
C MET A 108 -13.47 2.78 9.04
N MET A 109 -13.15 1.50 9.25
CA MET A 109 -14.15 0.45 9.46
C MET A 109 -15.09 0.75 10.63
N GLN A 110 -14.57 1.32 11.74
CA GLN A 110 -15.40 1.78 12.86
C GLN A 110 -16.34 2.94 12.49
N LYS A 111 -15.84 3.89 11.70
CA LYS A 111 -16.66 5.01 11.19
C LYS A 111 -17.74 4.54 10.22
N GLU A 112 -17.48 3.46 9.48
CA GLU A 112 -18.40 2.85 8.53
C GLU A 112 -19.37 1.83 9.18
N ASP A 113 -19.33 1.69 10.51
CA ASP A 113 -20.12 0.73 11.30
C ASP A 113 -19.87 -0.74 10.91
N GLU A 114 -18.70 -1.08 10.34
CA GLU A 114 -18.34 -2.46 9.99
C GLU A 114 -18.04 -3.31 11.23
N PHE A 115 -17.40 -2.71 12.22
CA PHE A 115 -17.31 -3.25 13.58
C PHE A 115 -17.30 -2.10 14.60
N LYS A 116 -17.59 -2.40 15.87
CA LYS A 116 -17.62 -1.40 16.94
C LYS A 116 -16.56 -1.67 18.01
N ASN A 117 -16.36 -2.94 18.34
CA ASN A 117 -15.47 -3.34 19.42
C ASN A 117 -14.53 -4.47 18.98
N VAL A 118 -13.38 -4.55 19.63
CA VAL A 118 -12.59 -5.79 19.67
C VAL A 118 -13.48 -6.92 20.20
N GLY A 119 -13.43 -8.07 19.54
CA GLY A 119 -14.27 -9.22 19.77
C GLY A 119 -15.47 -9.34 18.82
N ASP A 120 -15.83 -8.27 18.10
CA ASP A 120 -16.85 -8.33 17.05
C ASP A 120 -16.39 -9.25 15.92
N THR A 121 -17.34 -9.90 15.24
CA THR A 121 -17.07 -10.72 14.06
C THR A 121 -17.57 -10.00 12.83
N ILE A 122 -16.71 -9.88 11.82
CA ILE A 122 -17.05 -9.38 10.49
C ILE A 122 -16.98 -10.53 9.49
N THR A 123 -17.82 -10.50 8.46
CA THR A 123 -17.72 -11.41 7.33
C THR A 123 -17.12 -10.65 6.17
N ASP A 124 -15.90 -10.99 5.79
CA ASP A 124 -15.19 -10.34 4.70
C ASP A 124 -14.54 -11.38 3.78
N TYR A 125 -14.60 -11.14 2.46
CA TYR A 125 -14.13 -12.07 1.43
C TYR A 125 -14.64 -13.52 1.57
N GLY A 126 -15.82 -13.70 2.20
CA GLY A 126 -16.43 -15.00 2.46
C GLY A 126 -15.81 -15.77 3.63
N ILE A 127 -15.07 -15.09 4.51
CA ILE A 127 -14.45 -15.61 5.72
C ILE A 127 -14.95 -14.77 6.91
N ASP A 128 -15.28 -15.44 8.01
CA ASP A 128 -15.61 -14.75 9.25
C ASP A 128 -14.32 -14.47 10.03
N PHE A 129 -14.10 -13.21 10.38
CA PHE A 129 -12.96 -12.75 11.18
C PHE A 129 -13.45 -12.13 12.47
N ARG A 130 -12.92 -12.60 13.61
CA ARG A 130 -13.03 -11.89 14.87
C ARG A 130 -11.99 -10.76 14.91
N ILE A 131 -12.38 -9.55 15.28
CA ILE A 131 -11.44 -8.46 15.48
C ILE A 131 -10.69 -8.69 16.80
N ASP A 132 -9.43 -9.10 16.74
CA ASP A 132 -8.60 -9.36 17.91
C ASP A 132 -7.94 -8.09 18.45
N GLY A 133 -7.70 -7.11 17.58
CA GLY A 133 -7.13 -5.83 17.99
C GLY A 133 -7.05 -4.81 16.86
N VAL A 134 -6.81 -3.56 17.27
CA VAL A 134 -6.49 -2.44 16.39
C VAL A 134 -5.14 -1.89 16.83
N LEU A 135 -4.18 -1.80 15.92
CA LEU A 135 -2.86 -1.26 16.21
C LEU A 135 -2.94 0.21 16.63
N ALA A 136 -2.00 0.63 17.48
CA ALA A 136 -1.72 2.04 17.68
C ALA A 136 -1.07 2.58 16.40
N LYS A 137 -1.30 3.87 16.13
CA LYS A 137 -0.78 4.54 14.93
C LYS A 137 0.74 4.38 14.82
N THR A 138 1.21 3.86 13.70
CA THR A 138 2.63 3.67 13.38
C THR A 138 3.19 4.77 12.50
N GLY A 139 2.33 5.50 11.77
CA GLY A 139 2.74 6.50 10.78
C GLY A 139 3.32 5.88 9.50
N THR A 140 2.98 4.62 9.21
CA THR A 140 3.43 3.88 8.02
C THR A 140 2.26 3.17 7.34
N PHE A 141 2.48 2.55 6.18
CA PHE A 141 1.47 1.74 5.48
C PHE A 141 0.92 0.58 6.32
N ALA A 142 1.60 0.20 7.42
CA ALA A 142 1.07 -0.77 8.38
C ALA A 142 -0.27 -0.33 9.01
N ASP A 143 -0.55 0.98 9.03
CA ASP A 143 -1.80 1.52 9.54
C ASP A 143 -3.00 1.21 8.62
N ASP A 144 -2.75 0.81 7.38
CA ASP A 144 -3.76 0.46 6.36
C ASP A 144 -3.88 -1.07 6.15
N PHE A 145 -3.23 -1.90 6.98
CA PHE A 145 -3.17 -3.36 6.78
C PHE A 145 -4.17 -4.13 7.63
N HIS A 146 -4.66 -5.23 7.06
CA HIS A 146 -5.32 -6.33 7.76
C HIS A 146 -4.30 -7.44 8.06
N PHE A 147 -3.92 -7.62 9.31
CA PHE A 147 -2.97 -8.62 9.74
C PHE A 147 -3.67 -9.94 10.08
N LEU A 148 -3.32 -10.99 9.34
CA LEU A 148 -3.87 -12.33 9.49
C LEU A 148 -2.78 -13.30 9.94
N ASN A 149 -3.15 -14.30 10.74
CA ASN A 149 -2.25 -15.43 10.95
C ASN A 149 -2.09 -16.27 9.67
N ASN A 150 -1.20 -17.27 9.69
CA ASN A 150 -0.91 -18.09 8.51
C ASN A 150 -2.10 -18.91 7.99
N GLU A 151 -2.99 -19.39 8.84
CA GLU A 151 -4.15 -20.18 8.42
C GLU A 151 -5.14 -19.30 7.64
N GLU A 152 -5.55 -18.17 8.21
CA GLU A 152 -6.48 -17.24 7.58
C GLU A 152 -5.89 -16.57 6.33
N TYR A 153 -4.61 -16.19 6.37
CA TYR A 153 -3.91 -15.62 5.22
C TYR A 153 -3.93 -16.56 4.00
N ASN A 154 -3.79 -17.88 4.22
CA ASN A 154 -3.81 -18.87 3.13
C ASN A 154 -5.23 -19.19 2.65
N LYS A 155 -6.24 -19.08 3.51
CA LYS A 155 -7.66 -19.21 3.11
C LYS A 155 -8.14 -18.03 2.27
N LEU A 156 -7.62 -16.84 2.54
CA LEU A 156 -8.02 -15.61 1.85
C LEU A 156 -7.74 -15.71 0.34
N LYS A 157 -8.80 -15.54 -0.46
CA LYS A 157 -8.70 -15.39 -1.90
C LYS A 157 -8.17 -13.99 -2.21
N GLY A 158 -7.02 -13.93 -2.89
CA GLY A 158 -6.39 -12.69 -3.29
C GLY A 158 -5.05 -12.94 -3.94
N ASP A 159 -4.52 -11.90 -4.57
CA ASP A 159 -3.30 -11.99 -5.37
C ASP A 159 -2.08 -11.75 -4.48
N SER A 160 -1.21 -12.76 -4.42
CA SER A 160 0.04 -12.68 -3.66
C SER A 160 1.18 -12.20 -4.57
N GLY A 161 2.12 -11.44 -4.02
CA GLY A 161 3.30 -10.98 -4.74
C GLY A 161 3.07 -9.79 -5.68
N ILE A 162 1.84 -9.28 -5.79
CA ILE A 162 1.55 -8.05 -6.52
C ILE A 162 1.68 -6.79 -5.67
N LEU A 163 1.67 -6.92 -4.33
CA LEU A 163 1.99 -5.85 -3.39
C LEU A 163 3.39 -6.10 -2.85
N LEU A 164 4.27 -5.12 -2.98
CA LEU A 164 5.65 -5.23 -2.50
C LEU A 164 6.04 -3.99 -1.70
N ILE A 165 6.72 -4.19 -0.58
CA ILE A 165 7.45 -3.11 0.07
C ILE A 165 8.92 -3.25 -0.31
N LYS A 166 9.50 -2.19 -0.84
CA LYS A 166 10.93 -2.12 -1.13
C LYS A 166 11.56 -0.95 -0.39
N PHE A 167 12.79 -1.20 0.05
CA PHE A 167 13.61 -0.25 0.77
C PHE A 167 14.71 0.21 -0.17
N LYS A 168 14.79 1.51 -0.39
CA LYS A 168 15.92 2.08 -1.13
C LYS A 168 17.13 2.31 -0.24
N ASP A 169 16.85 2.66 1.01
CA ASP A 169 17.79 2.76 2.12
C ASP A 169 17.21 2.03 3.34
N ALA A 170 17.93 2.02 4.46
CA ALA A 170 17.55 1.23 5.63
C ALA A 170 16.18 1.60 6.25
N ASN A 171 15.68 2.81 6.00
CA ASN A 171 14.59 3.42 6.76
C ASN A 171 13.42 3.96 5.91
N THR A 172 13.53 3.90 4.58
CA THR A 172 12.53 4.47 3.66
C THR A 172 11.80 3.38 2.88
N PRO A 173 10.72 2.82 3.45
CA PRO A 173 9.88 1.87 2.73
C PRO A 173 9.07 2.58 1.66
N LYS A 174 9.02 2.01 0.46
CA LYS A 174 8.11 2.38 -0.62
C LYS A 174 7.19 1.21 -0.92
N LEU A 175 5.89 1.47 -0.99
CA LEU A 175 4.87 0.47 -1.32
C LEU A 175 4.63 0.47 -2.83
N PHE A 176 4.61 -0.72 -3.41
CA PHE A 176 4.47 -0.95 -4.85
C PHE A 176 3.25 -1.80 -5.14
N TYR A 177 2.56 -1.43 -6.21
CA TYR A 177 1.56 -2.25 -6.88
C TYR A 177 2.13 -2.73 -8.21
N ILE A 178 2.26 -4.04 -8.36
CA ILE A 178 2.75 -4.65 -9.58
C ILE A 178 1.58 -4.91 -10.51
N TYR A 179 1.50 -4.11 -11.58
CA TYR A 179 0.46 -4.22 -12.59
C TYR A 179 0.94 -5.09 -13.76
N ASN A 180 0.19 -6.15 -14.05
CA ASN A 180 0.35 -6.96 -15.25
C ASN A 180 -0.68 -6.54 -16.29
N ARG A 181 -0.24 -6.00 -17.43
CA ARG A 181 -1.15 -5.57 -18.49
C ARG A 181 -1.75 -6.72 -19.28
N ASP A 182 -1.03 -7.82 -19.36
CA ASP A 182 -1.45 -9.01 -20.10
C ASP A 182 -2.51 -9.79 -19.31
N GLU A 183 -2.44 -9.70 -17.97
CA GLU A 183 -3.40 -10.28 -17.03
C GLU A 183 -3.75 -9.22 -15.97
N PRO A 184 -4.58 -8.22 -16.33
CA PRO A 184 -4.88 -7.12 -15.44
C PRO A 184 -5.67 -7.63 -14.23
N SER A 185 -5.17 -7.29 -13.06
CA SER A 185 -5.88 -7.45 -11.80
C SER A 185 -7.27 -6.78 -11.83
N PRO A 186 -8.22 -7.20 -10.98
CA PRO A 186 -9.50 -6.51 -10.79
C PRO A 186 -9.40 -5.05 -10.32
N ALA A 187 -8.23 -4.62 -9.83
CA ALA A 187 -7.99 -3.23 -9.43
C ALA A 187 -8.36 -2.24 -10.53
N LYS A 188 -9.20 -1.25 -10.21
CA LYS A 188 -9.52 -0.15 -11.13
C LYS A 188 -8.58 1.02 -10.88
N ILE A 189 -7.76 1.30 -11.89
CA ILE A 189 -6.84 2.44 -11.88
C ILE A 189 -7.49 3.57 -12.68
N GLU A 190 -8.15 4.48 -11.98
CA GLU A 190 -8.59 5.77 -12.55
C GLU A 190 -7.50 6.80 -12.34
N LEU A 191 -7.21 7.60 -13.38
CA LEU A 191 -6.23 8.69 -13.29
C LEU A 191 -6.95 10.02 -13.09
N ILE A 192 -6.42 10.86 -12.20
CA ILE A 192 -6.82 12.27 -12.11
C ILE A 192 -6.01 13.13 -13.11
N ASP A 193 -4.80 12.69 -13.46
CA ASP A 193 -3.92 13.33 -14.44
C ASP A 193 -3.04 12.30 -15.15
N GLY A 194 -2.62 12.61 -16.38
CA GLY A 194 -1.80 11.75 -17.23
C GLY A 194 -2.58 10.84 -18.17
N ASN A 195 -1.94 9.77 -18.64
CA ASN A 195 -2.50 8.87 -19.66
C ASN A 195 -2.05 7.42 -19.44
N ILE A 196 -2.98 6.57 -19.01
CA ILE A 196 -2.72 5.14 -18.78
C ILE A 196 -2.29 4.39 -20.03
N ASN A 197 -2.61 4.90 -21.23
CA ASN A 197 -2.13 4.29 -22.48
C ASN A 197 -0.62 4.39 -22.64
N LEU A 198 0.06 5.29 -21.90
CA LEU A 198 1.52 5.38 -21.86
C LEU A 198 2.16 4.43 -20.85
N PHE A 199 1.37 3.58 -20.18
CA PHE A 199 1.86 2.56 -19.26
C PHE A 199 2.50 1.39 -20.04
N TYR A 200 3.65 1.68 -20.65
CA TYR A 200 4.59 0.74 -21.25
C TYR A 200 5.98 1.38 -21.25
N LYS A 201 7.03 0.59 -21.41
CA LYS A 201 8.40 1.12 -21.49
C LYS A 201 8.53 2.09 -22.65
N GLN A 202 8.81 3.35 -22.33
CA GLN A 202 8.97 4.42 -23.32
C GLN A 202 10.43 4.51 -23.76
N VAL A 203 10.63 4.87 -25.03
CA VAL A 203 11.95 5.19 -25.58
C VAL A 203 11.94 6.67 -25.98
N ILE A 204 12.72 7.48 -25.27
CA ILE A 204 12.87 8.91 -25.56
C ILE A 204 14.34 9.15 -25.93
N GLY A 205 14.57 9.46 -27.20
CA GLY A 205 15.92 9.51 -27.76
C GLY A 205 16.59 8.13 -27.74
N LYS A 206 17.70 8.01 -27.00
CA LYS A 206 18.46 6.75 -26.83
C LYS A 206 18.26 6.08 -25.47
N LYS A 207 17.42 6.66 -24.59
CA LYS A 207 17.18 6.14 -23.24
C LYS A 207 15.82 5.44 -23.17
N ARG A 208 15.74 4.43 -22.31
CA ARG A 208 14.52 3.67 -22.01
C ARG A 208 14.05 4.04 -20.61
N TYR A 209 12.76 4.29 -20.48
CA TYR A 209 12.11 4.68 -19.23
C TYR A 209 11.04 3.67 -18.86
N TYR A 210 10.99 3.30 -17.59
CA TYR A 210 9.92 2.46 -17.05
C TYR A 210 8.71 3.34 -16.72
N PRO A 211 7.49 2.96 -17.14
CA PRO A 211 6.31 3.72 -16.80
C PRO A 211 6.00 3.57 -15.31
N MET A 212 5.52 4.63 -14.69
CA MET A 212 5.04 4.60 -13.31
C MET A 212 3.80 5.46 -13.17
N ILE A 213 2.79 4.93 -12.49
CA ILE A 213 1.65 5.71 -11.99
C ILE A 213 1.86 5.86 -10.49
N ILE A 214 1.59 7.05 -9.96
CA ILE A 214 1.76 7.34 -8.53
C ILE A 214 0.38 7.51 -7.89
N GLY A 215 0.17 6.90 -6.72
CA GLY A 215 -1.02 7.12 -5.90
C GLY A 215 -1.19 8.60 -5.51
N ALA A 216 -2.42 9.05 -5.28
CA ALA A 216 -2.72 10.47 -5.09
C ALA A 216 -1.94 11.14 -3.93
N LYS A 217 -1.85 10.46 -2.77
CA LYS A 217 -1.18 11.00 -1.58
C LYS A 217 0.34 11.00 -1.75
N GLU A 218 0.91 9.93 -2.31
CA GLU A 218 2.34 9.88 -2.66
C GLU A 218 2.70 10.94 -3.70
N ALA A 219 1.88 11.11 -4.74
CA ALA A 219 2.09 12.12 -5.77
C ALA A 219 2.13 13.53 -5.18
N LYS A 220 1.18 13.85 -4.30
CA LYS A 220 1.15 15.14 -3.60
C LYS A 220 2.42 15.39 -2.79
N MET A 221 2.86 14.42 -1.99
CA MET A 221 4.11 14.56 -1.21
C MET A 221 5.32 14.74 -2.13
N MET A 222 5.42 13.94 -3.18
CA MET A 222 6.51 14.04 -4.14
C MET A 222 6.51 15.37 -4.92
N GLN A 223 5.34 15.96 -5.18
CA GLN A 223 5.23 17.29 -5.78
C GLN A 223 5.60 18.41 -4.80
N GLU A 224 5.18 18.31 -3.55
CA GLU A 224 5.57 19.24 -2.47
C GLU A 224 7.09 19.25 -2.26
N GLU A 225 7.73 18.09 -2.38
CA GLU A 225 9.18 17.90 -2.34
C GLU A 225 9.90 18.23 -3.66
N LYS A 226 9.16 18.60 -4.71
CA LYS A 226 9.67 18.96 -6.05
C LYS A 226 10.43 17.82 -6.76
N LEU A 227 9.97 16.59 -6.56
CA LEU A 227 10.56 15.39 -7.16
C LEU A 227 10.09 15.16 -8.57
N PHE A 228 8.86 15.59 -8.83
CA PHE A 228 8.31 15.83 -10.14
C PHE A 228 7.24 16.93 -10.00
N THR A 229 6.83 17.49 -11.13
CA THR A 229 5.78 18.52 -11.19
C THR A 229 4.51 17.93 -11.81
N ASN A 230 4.61 17.26 -12.96
CA ASN A 230 3.46 16.73 -13.69
C ASN A 230 3.76 15.35 -14.31
N PRO A 231 2.73 14.58 -14.71
CA PRO A 231 2.92 13.47 -15.63
C PRO A 231 3.68 13.90 -16.90
N GLY A 232 4.63 13.08 -17.33
CA GLY A 232 5.62 13.38 -18.37
C GLY A 232 7.02 13.64 -17.82
N ASP A 233 7.14 13.94 -16.51
CA ASP A 233 8.43 14.13 -15.86
C ASP A 233 9.17 12.80 -15.67
N ILE A 234 10.51 12.90 -15.66
CA ILE A 234 11.42 11.78 -15.51
C ILE A 234 12.05 11.85 -14.12
N ILE A 235 12.05 10.72 -13.42
CA ILE A 235 12.84 10.53 -12.20
C ILE A 235 13.96 9.54 -12.50
N THR A 236 15.20 9.97 -12.31
CA THR A 236 16.37 9.13 -12.56
C THR A 236 16.74 8.30 -11.34
N ASP A 237 17.32 7.12 -11.56
CA ASP A 237 17.80 6.22 -10.50
C ASP A 237 16.75 5.80 -9.47
N PHE A 238 15.45 5.79 -9.81
CA PHE A 238 14.39 5.29 -8.93
C PHE A 238 14.46 3.75 -8.84
N PHE A 239 15.01 3.22 -7.74
CA PHE A 239 15.33 1.79 -7.58
C PHE A 239 16.19 1.25 -8.73
N SER A 240 17.24 2.00 -9.09
CA SER A 240 18.16 1.69 -10.20
C SER A 240 17.52 1.67 -11.59
N LYS A 241 16.34 2.29 -11.74
CA LYS A 241 15.65 2.48 -13.02
C LYS A 241 15.38 3.97 -13.25
N ASP A 242 15.50 4.40 -14.51
CA ASP A 242 14.94 5.69 -14.93
C ASP A 242 13.44 5.50 -15.18
N VAL A 243 12.61 6.27 -14.50
CA VAL A 243 11.15 6.17 -14.58
C VAL A 243 10.54 7.41 -15.23
N LEU A 244 9.49 7.18 -16.02
CA LEU A 244 8.62 8.21 -16.57
C LEU A 244 7.31 8.18 -15.79
N ILE A 245 6.92 9.30 -15.20
CA ILE A 245 5.62 9.42 -14.55
C ILE A 245 4.56 9.54 -15.63
N VAL A 246 3.72 8.51 -15.79
CA VAL A 246 2.71 8.49 -16.85
C VAL A 246 1.31 8.87 -16.36
N GLY A 247 1.12 8.94 -15.04
CA GLY A 247 -0.11 9.44 -14.45
C GLY A 247 -0.10 9.50 -12.93
N ILE A 248 -1.11 10.19 -12.40
CA ILE A 248 -1.43 10.24 -10.98
C ILE A 248 -2.79 9.56 -10.83
N ALA A 249 -2.85 8.53 -9.97
CA ALA A 249 -4.10 7.86 -9.68
C ALA A 249 -5.04 8.80 -8.93
N LYS A 250 -6.33 8.65 -9.20
CA LYS A 250 -7.38 9.35 -8.47
C LYS A 250 -7.41 8.86 -7.02
N GLU A 251 -7.62 9.80 -6.11
CA GLU A 251 -7.69 9.51 -4.67
C GLU A 251 -8.85 8.56 -4.35
N THR A 252 -8.56 7.59 -3.49
CA THR A 252 -9.49 6.52 -3.06
C THR A 252 -9.72 6.50 -1.56
N ASP A 253 -8.98 7.32 -0.81
CA ASP A 253 -8.92 7.31 0.65
C ASP A 253 -8.37 6.00 1.25
N THR A 254 -7.74 5.15 0.44
CA THR A 254 -7.15 3.86 0.88
C THR A 254 -5.62 3.89 0.80
N GLY A 255 -4.97 2.82 1.26
CA GLY A 255 -3.52 2.66 1.08
C GLY A 255 -3.06 2.59 -0.38
N PHE A 256 -3.97 2.41 -1.34
CA PHE A 256 -3.69 2.56 -2.77
C PHE A 256 -3.13 3.95 -3.13
N ASP A 257 -3.56 4.99 -2.42
CA ASP A 257 -3.11 6.38 -2.65
C ASP A 257 -1.63 6.60 -2.33
N MET A 258 -0.99 5.64 -1.68
CA MET A 258 0.42 5.66 -1.30
C MET A 258 1.31 4.78 -2.18
N MET A 259 0.73 4.10 -3.17
CA MET A 259 1.45 3.11 -3.97
C MET A 259 2.19 3.72 -5.17
N HIS A 260 3.30 3.09 -5.52
CA HIS A 260 3.93 3.22 -6.83
C HIS A 260 3.46 2.06 -7.70
N ILE A 261 2.68 2.36 -8.73
CA ILE A 261 2.16 1.36 -9.65
C ILE A 261 3.16 1.21 -10.80
N VAL A 262 3.72 0.02 -10.92
CA VAL A 262 4.80 -0.31 -11.87
C VAL A 262 4.48 -1.61 -12.62
N GLU A 263 5.12 -1.83 -13.78
CA GLU A 263 4.93 -3.08 -14.52
C GLU A 263 5.57 -4.30 -13.84
N LYS A 264 5.07 -5.49 -14.18
CA LYS A 264 5.54 -6.80 -13.67
C LYS A 264 7.04 -7.06 -13.79
N ASP A 265 7.73 -6.39 -14.70
CA ASP A 265 9.16 -6.56 -14.93
C ASP A 265 10.00 -5.38 -14.43
N PHE A 266 9.42 -4.54 -13.55
CA PHE A 266 10.11 -3.42 -12.93
C PHE A 266 11.25 -3.87 -12.03
N PHE A 267 11.02 -4.89 -11.21
CA PHE A 267 12.03 -5.53 -10.37
C PHE A 267 12.58 -6.77 -11.10
N ASP A 268 13.91 -6.86 -11.25
CA ASP A 268 14.57 -7.91 -12.03
C ASP A 268 14.52 -9.31 -11.37
N GLU A 269 13.83 -9.46 -10.23
CA GLU A 269 13.61 -10.76 -9.58
C GLU A 269 12.24 -11.33 -9.99
N PRO A 270 12.16 -12.60 -10.45
CA PRO A 270 10.88 -13.25 -10.64
C PRO A 270 10.13 -13.25 -9.30
N ILE A 271 8.93 -12.69 -9.29
CA ILE A 271 8.00 -12.75 -8.17
C ILE A 271 7.74 -14.23 -7.92
N LYS A 272 8.38 -14.79 -6.90
CA LYS A 272 8.10 -16.15 -6.44
C LYS A 272 6.74 -16.12 -5.76
N GLY A 273 5.68 -16.19 -6.56
CA GLY A 273 4.37 -16.62 -6.07
C GLY A 273 4.53 -18.05 -5.58
N VAL A 274 4.31 -18.28 -4.29
CA VAL A 274 4.08 -19.63 -3.79
C VAL A 274 2.70 -20.04 -4.32
N LEU A 275 2.71 -20.67 -5.48
CA LEU A 275 1.63 -21.56 -5.91
C LEU A 275 1.77 -22.84 -5.10
N VAL A 276 0.97 -23.00 -4.03
CA VAL A 276 0.29 -24.26 -3.68
C VAL A 276 -0.98 -23.94 -2.90
#